data_AF-A0A087TXK3-F1
#
_entry.id   AF-A0A087TXK3-F1
#
_cell.length_a   1.000
_cell.length_b   1.000
_cell.length_c   1.000
_cell.angle_alpha   90.00
_cell.angle_beta   90.00
_cell.angle_gamma   90.00
#
_symmetry.space_group_name_H-M   'P 1'
#
loop_
_entity.id
_entity.type
_entity.pdbx_description
1 polymer ?
#
loop_
_entity_poly.entity_id
_entity_poly.type
_entity_poly.pdbx_seq_one_letter_code
_entity_poly.pdbx_strand_id
1 'polypeptide(L)' 'MYTMTPDEVFIIDKLPKHKNIIIGAGFSGTGFKTAPVFGRLLSEMAVGVEPFLDVSHYRLSRFDSKEKM' A
#
# COMPACT_ATOMS: atom_id res chain seq x y z
N MET A 1 14.93 6.70 -10.22
CA MET A 1 14.06 5.67 -10.83
C MET A 1 12.68 5.77 -10.20
N TYR A 2 11.60 5.69 -10.98
CA TYR A 2 10.23 5.64 -10.46
C TYR A 2 9.63 4.26 -10.67
N THR A 3 8.75 3.86 -9.75
CA THR A 3 7.95 2.63 -9.85
C THR A 3 6.49 3.06 -9.83
N MET A 4 5.84 2.92 -10.98
CA MET A 4 4.49 3.43 -11.23
C MET A 4 3.46 2.33 -11.00
N THR A 5 2.34 2.70 -10.38
CA THR A 5 1.08 1.96 -10.45
C THR A 5 0.23 2.50 -11.61
N PRO A 6 -0.73 1.72 -12.14
CA PRO A 6 -1.59 2.17 -13.24
C PRO A 6 -2.42 3.43 -12.93
N ASP A 7 -2.75 3.65 -11.66
CA ASP A 7 -3.54 4.79 -11.17
C ASP A 7 -2.68 5.88 -10.51
N GLU A 8 -1.34 5.72 -10.54
CA GLU A 8 -0.38 6.60 -9.86
C GLU A 8 -0.54 6.71 -8.33
N VAL A 9 -1.38 5.86 -7.73
CA VAL A 9 -1.60 5.78 -6.28
C VAL A 9 -0.72 4.68 -5.69
N PHE A 10 -0.13 4.91 -4.51
CA PHE A 10 0.70 3.92 -3.82
C PHE A 10 -0.10 2.68 -3.39
N ILE A 11 0.62 1.59 -3.12
CA ILE A 11 0.07 0.36 -2.55
C ILE A 11 0.54 0.23 -1.11
N ILE A 12 -0.40 0.10 -0.18
CA ILE A 12 -0.19 -0.19 1.24
C ILE A 12 -1.12 -1.33 1.63
N ASP A 13 -0.59 -2.53 1.84
CA ASP A 13 -1.43 -3.70 2.13
C ASP A 13 -0.67 -4.84 2.83
N LYS A 14 -1.42 -5.82 3.35
CA LYS A 14 -0.92 -7.15 3.71
C LYS A 14 -1.14 -8.10 2.54
N LEU A 15 -0.13 -8.89 2.19
CA LEU A 15 -0.26 -9.81 1.06
C LEU A 15 -1.39 -10.84 1.32
N PRO A 16 -2.33 -11.08 0.38
CA PRO A 16 -3.52 -11.90 0.65
C PRO A 16 -3.22 -13.31 1.16
N LYS A 17 -2.18 -13.96 0.61
CA LYS A 17 -1.75 -15.32 0.98
C LYS A 17 -0.79 -15.36 2.18
N HIS A 18 -0.18 -14.23 2.53
CA HIS A 18 0.86 -14.13 3.56
C HIS A 18 0.63 -12.87 4.41
N LYS A 19 -0.21 -12.98 5.43
CA LYS A 19 -0.61 -11.84 6.28
C LYS A 19 0.52 -11.26 7.14
N ASN A 20 1.62 -12.00 7.28
CA ASN A 20 2.86 -11.57 7.92
C ASN A 20 3.77 -10.73 6.99
N ILE A 21 3.41 -10.57 5.72
CA ILE A 21 4.14 -9.75 4.75
C ILE A 21 3.32 -8.48 4.50
N ILE A 22 3.95 -7.33 4.74
CA ILE A 22 3.37 -6.01 4.50
C ILE A 22 4.11 -5.37 3.33
N ILE A 23 3.35 -4.72 2.46
CA ILE A 23 3.84 -4.11 1.23
C ILE A 23 3.58 -2.62 1.28
N GLY A 24 4.64 -1.84 1.05
CA GLY A 24 4.58 -0.43 0.70
C GLY A 24 5.33 -0.21 -0.60
N ALA A 25 4.61 0.01 -1.71
CA ALA A 25 5.21 0.02 -3.05
C ALA A 25 4.47 0.97 -4.01
N GLY A 26 5.04 1.18 -5.20
CA GLY A 26 4.33 1.87 -6.28
C GLY A 26 4.10 3.35 -6.01
N PHE A 27 5.05 4.05 -5.37
CA PHE A 27 4.89 5.43 -4.93
C PHE A 27 4.85 6.48 -6.05
N SER A 28 4.94 6.07 -7.30
CA SER A 28 4.65 6.90 -8.49
C SER A 28 5.31 8.29 -8.45
N GLY A 29 6.59 8.34 -8.07
CA GLY A 29 7.38 9.58 -8.02
C GLY A 29 7.12 10.49 -6.80
N THR A 30 6.18 10.15 -5.91
CA THR A 30 5.82 11.00 -4.75
C THR A 30 6.25 10.42 -3.40
N GLY A 31 6.87 9.24 -3.37
CA GLY A 31 7.17 8.51 -2.12
C GLY A 31 8.10 9.22 -1.15
N PHE A 32 8.99 10.11 -1.61
CA PHE A 32 9.96 10.76 -0.72
C PHE A 32 9.28 11.70 0.28
N LYS A 33 8.35 12.55 -0.18
CA LYS A 33 7.65 13.52 0.69
C LYS A 33 6.73 12.84 1.70
N THR A 34 6.28 11.63 1.38
CA THR A 34 5.33 10.84 2.17
C THR A 34 6.01 9.73 2.99
N ALA A 35 7.33 9.55 2.86
CA ALA A 35 8.06 8.48 3.52
C ALA A 35 7.89 8.44 5.05
N PRO A 36 7.90 9.57 5.80
CA PRO A 36 7.69 9.51 7.25
C PRO A 36 6.30 8.99 7.65
N VAL A 37 5.27 9.37 6.89
CA VAL A 37 3.88 8.93 7.10
C VAL A 37 3.78 7.42 6.87
N PHE A 38 4.33 6.93 5.75
CA PHE A 38 4.30 5.51 5.45
C PHE A 38 5.19 4.67 6.36
N GLY A 39 6.32 5.21 6.83
CA GLY A 39 7.16 4.53 7.81
C GLY A 39 6.39 4.20 9.09
N ARG A 40 5.66 5.19 9.64
CA ARG A 40 4.78 4.98 10.79
C ARG A 40 3.69 3.96 10.49
N LEU A 41 2.95 4.16 9.40
CA LEU A 41 1.83 3.32 8.99
C LEU A 41 2.25 1.84 8.84
N LEU A 42 3.35 1.59 8.12
CA LEU A 42 3.88 0.25 7.89
C LEU A 42 4.39 -0.38 9.19
N SER A 43 4.97 0.41 10.10
CA SER A 43 5.41 -0.08 11.41
C SER A 43 4.24 -0.52 12.30
N GLU A 44 3.16 0.27 12.35
CA GLU A 44 1.94 -0.07 13.09
C GLU A 44 1.33 -1.37 12.55
N MET A 45 1.20 -1.48 11.21
CA MET A 45 0.72 -2.70 10.55
C MET A 45 1.59 -3.93 10.90
N ALA A 46 2.91 -3.75 11.02
CA ALA A 46 3.88 -4.83 11.26
C ALA A 46 3.80 -5.40 12.67
N VAL A 47 3.51 -4.55 13.66
CA VAL A 47 3.34 -4.97 15.06
C VAL A 47 1.90 -5.29 15.42
N GLY A 48 0.99 -5.28 14.45
CA GLY A 48 -0.44 -5.59 14.66
C GLY A 48 -1.23 -4.49 15.35
N VAL A 49 -0.72 -3.24 15.34
CA VAL A 49 -1.44 -2.06 15.80
C VAL A 49 -2.33 -1.56 14.67
N GLU A 50 -3.53 -1.09 15.01
CA GLU A 50 -4.44 -0.48 14.03
C GLU A 50 -3.78 0.77 13.45
N PRO A 51 -3.66 0.90 12.12
CA PRO A 51 -2.97 2.01 11.50
C PRO A 51 -3.68 3.34 11.79
N PHE A 52 -2.92 4.41 12.00
CA PHE A 52 -3.49 5.73 12.32
C PHE A 52 -4.28 6.39 11.17
N LEU A 53 -4.16 5.87 9.94
CA LEU A 53 -4.91 6.29 8.76
C LEU A 53 -5.60 5.09 8.14
N ASP A 54 -6.80 5.31 7.59
CA ASP A 54 -7.47 4.31 6.77
C ASP A 54 -6.67 4.08 5.46
N VAL A 55 -6.26 2.83 5.26
CA VAL A 55 -5.49 2.40 4.08
C VAL A 55 -6.34 1.67 3.05
N SER A 56 -7.66 1.61 3.23
CA SER A 56 -8.56 0.83 2.38
C SER A 56 -8.47 1.19 0.90
N HIS A 57 -8.25 2.47 0.58
CA HIS A 57 -8.07 2.95 -0.80
C HIS A 57 -6.74 2.49 -1.43
N TYR A 58 -5.75 2.15 -0.61
CA TYR A 58 -4.39 1.80 -1.05
C TYR A 58 -4.16 0.30 -1.16
N ARG A 59 -5.20 -0.51 -0.92
CA ARG A 59 -5.12 -1.97 -1.00
C ARG A 59 -4.79 -2.45 -2.40
N LEU A 60 -4.13 -3.61 -2.48
CA LEU A 60 -3.80 -4.25 -3.75
C LEU A 60 -5.06 -4.67 -4.51
N SER A 61 -6.10 -5.06 -3.79
CA SER A 61 -7.38 -5.53 -4.35
C SER A 61 -8.14 -4.48 -5.16
N ARG A 62 -7.73 -3.21 -5.15
CA ARG A 62 -8.33 -2.19 -6.03
C ARG A 62 -8.07 -2.47 -7.52
N PHE A 63 -7.07 -3.27 -7.82
CA PHE A 63 -6.77 -3.73 -9.18
C PHE A 63 -7.40 -5.09 -9.52
N ASP A 64 -8.09 -5.73 -8.56
CA ASP A 64 -8.86 -6.95 -8.81
C ASP A 64 -10.13 -6.57 -9.58
N SER A 65 -9.96 -6.40 -10.89
CA SER A 65 -11.09 -6.28 -11.80
C SER A 65 -11.82 -7.62 -11.83
N LYS A 66 -13.10 -7.65 -11.43
CA LYS A 66 -14.02 -8.64 -12.00
C LYS A 66 -14.11 -8.33 -13.51
N GLU A 67 -13.68 -9.30 -14.32
CA GLU A 67 -13.83 -9.49 -15.78
C GLU A 67 -14.24 -8.28 -16.65
N LYS A 68 -13.45 -8.03 -17.71
CA LYS A 68 -14.05 -7.63 -18.99
C LYS A 68 -14.67 -8.90 -19.61
N MET A 69 -15.99 -9.01 -19.56
CA MET A 69 -16.79 -9.85 -20.44
C MET A 69 -17.40 -8.97 -21.53
#